data_AF-A0A0P8CND0-F1
#
_entry.id   AF-A0A0P8CND0-F1
#
_cell.length_a   1.000
_cell.length_b   1.000
_cell.length_c   1.000
_cell.angle_alpha   90.00
_cell.angle_beta   90.00
_cell.angle_gamma   90.00
#
_symmetry.space_group_name_H-M   'P 1'
#
loop_
_entity.id
_entity.type
_entity.pdbx_description
1 polymer ?
#
loop_
_entity_poly.entity_id
_entity_poly.type
_entity_poly.pdbx_seq_one_letter_code
_entity_poly.pdbx_strand_id
1 'polypeptide(L)' 'MIVKKEDGYYVLSEKTRRNLGGPYKTEDEARKRLRQVEFFKHQKG' A
#
# COMPACT_ATOMS: atom_id res chain seq x y z
N MET A 1 -0.27 5.46 -1.33
CA MET A 1 -1.57 5.79 -0.70
C MET A 1 -2.33 4.54 -0.27
N ILE A 2 -3.19 4.66 0.75
CA ILE A 2 -4.11 3.60 1.19
C ILE A 2 -5.53 3.96 0.72
N VAL A 3 -6.28 3.00 0.18
CA VAL A 3 -7.66 3.16 -0.29
C VAL A 3 -8.53 2.12 0.37
N LYS A 4 -9.64 2.53 0.99
CA LYS A 4 -10.68 1.63 1.48
C LYS A 4 -11.67 1.32 0.36
N LYS A 5 -11.91 0.04 0.13
CA LYS A 5 -12.93 -0.51 -0.76
C LYS A 5 -13.90 -1.37 0.05
N GLU A 6 -14.96 -1.84 -0.58
CA GLU A 6 -15.98 -2.69 0.05
C GLU A 6 -15.40 -3.98 0.65
N ASP A 7 -14.34 -4.51 0.05
CA ASP A 7 -13.69 -5.76 0.41
C ASP A 7 -12.42 -5.59 1.27
N GLY A 8 -12.04 -4.35 1.61
CA GLY A 8 -10.94 -4.06 2.53
C GLY A 8 -10.06 -2.88 2.13
N TYR A 9 -8.83 -2.87 2.64
CA TYR A 9 -7.85 -1.82 2.45
C TYR A 9 -6.81 -2.21 1.40
N TYR A 10 -6.56 -1.31 0.47
CA TYR A 10 -5.60 -1.48 -0.62
C TYR A 10 -4.48 -0.45 -0.53
N VAL A 11 -3.28 -0.84 -0.91
CA VAL A 11 -2.14 0.07 -1.04
C VAL A 11 -1.93 0.33 -2.53
N LEU A 12 -2.15 1.56 -2.97
CA LEU A 12 -1.96 1.97 -4.36
C LEU A 12 -0.76 2.90 -4.51
N SER A 13 -0.13 2.84 -5.68
CA SER A 13 0.87 3.83 -6.10
C SER A 13 0.21 5.16 -6.37
N GLU A 14 0.80 6.25 -5.89
CA GLU A 14 0.26 7.60 -6.13
C GLU A 14 0.36 8.00 -7.61
N LYS A 15 1.51 7.73 -8.24
CA LYS A 15 1.76 8.12 -9.64
C LYS A 15 0.97 7.31 -10.66
N THR A 16 0.88 6.00 -10.46
CA THR A 16 0.35 5.08 -11.49
C THR A 16 -0.98 4.44 -11.11
N ARG A 17 -1.49 4.68 -9.89
CA ARG A 17 -2.65 3.99 -9.29
C ARG A 17 -2.59 2.46 -9.32
N ARG A 18 -1.40 1.88 -9.57
CA ARG A 18 -1.17 0.43 -9.54
C ARG A 18 -1.37 -0.11 -8.14
N ASN A 19 -1.91 -1.32 -8.04
CA ASN A 19 -2.03 -2.04 -6.79
C ASN A 19 -0.64 -2.54 -6.33
N LEU A 20 -0.21 -2.07 -5.16
CA LEU A 20 1.06 -2.43 -4.51
C LEU A 20 0.83 -3.46 -3.37
N GLY A 21 -0.43 -3.78 -3.07
CA GLY A 21 -0.86 -4.83 -2.15
C GLY A 21 -2.29 -4.65 -1.65
N GLY A 22 -2.89 -5.75 -1.21
CA GLY A 22 -4.27 -5.81 -0.71
C GLY A 22 -5.12 -6.83 -1.49
N PRO A 23 -6.34 -7.15 -1.01
CA PRO A 23 -7.04 -6.50 0.12
C PRO A 23 -6.47 -6.87 1.51
N TYR A 24 -6.41 -5.89 2.39
CA TYR A 24 -6.11 -6.05 3.82
C TYR A 24 -7.35 -5.82 4.67
N LYS A 25 -7.46 -6.50 5.81
CA LYS A 25 -8.65 -6.39 6.68
C LYS A 25 -8.62 -5.09 7.48
N THR A 26 -7.43 -4.61 7.82
CA THR A 26 -7.25 -3.41 8.65
C THR A 26 -6.40 -2.36 7.95
N GLU A 27 -6.61 -1.11 8.34
CA GLU A 27 -5.76 -0.01 7.86
C GLU A 27 -4.30 -0.18 8.29
N ASP A 28 -4.06 -0.76 9.47
CA ASP A 28 -2.71 -0.97 10.00
C ASP A 28 -1.88 -1.96 9.18
N GLU A 29 -2.50 -3.02 8.64
CA GLU A 29 -1.86 -3.92 7.68
C GLU A 29 -1.46 -3.19 6.40
N ALA A 30 -2.35 -2.35 5.87
CA ALA A 30 -2.06 -1.53 4.71
C ALA A 30 -0.94 -0.50 5.00
N ARG A 31 -0.90 0.08 6.20
CA ARG A 31 0.18 0.98 6.65
C ARG A 31 1.52 0.24 6.75
N LYS A 32 1.54 -0.97 7.31
CA LYS A 32 2.75 -1.84 7.36
C LYS A 32 3.26 -2.09 5.94
N ARG A 33 2.37 -2.43 5.01
CA ARG A 33 2.74 -2.65 3.60
C ARG A 33 3.26 -1.37 2.95
N LEU A 34 2.61 -0.23 3.17
CA LEU A 34 3.05 1.05 2.62
C LEU A 34 4.49 1.38 3.08
N ARG A 35 4.80 1.18 4.36
CA ARG A 35 6.17 1.37 4.88
C ARG A 35 7.21 0.48 4.18
N GLN A 36 6.88 -0.78 3.92
CA GLN A 36 7.78 -1.68 3.17
C GLN A 36 8.02 -1.16 1.75
N VAL A 37 6.95 -0.76 1.05
CA VAL A 37 7.07 -0.26 -0.31
C VAL A 37 7.91 1.01 -0.36
N GLU A 38 7.70 1.94 0.57
CA GLU A 38 8.54 3.13 0.68
C GLU A 38 9.99 2.77 1.02
N PHE A 39 10.24 1.84 1.94
CA PHE A 39 11.59 1.38 2.24
C PHE A 39 12.32 0.88 0.99
N PHE A 40 11.71 -0.02 0.21
CA PHE A 40 12.34 -0.55 -1.01
C PHE A 40 12.50 0.49 -2.13
N LYS A 41 11.67 1.54 -2.18
CA LYS A 41 11.87 2.65 -3.13
C LYS A 41 13.10 3.48 -2.78
N HIS A 42 13.32 3.73 -1.49
CA HIS A 42 14.45 4.53 -1.01
C HIS A 42 15.74 3.73 -0.86
N GLN A 43 15.65 2.39 -0.74
CA GLN A 43 16.81 1.50 -0.65
C GLN A 43 17.47 1.24 -2.02
N LYS A 44 16.79 1.48 -3.14
CA LYS A 44 17.45 1.51 -4.46
C LYS A 44 18.23 2.81 -4.63
N GLY A 45 19.31 2.94 -3.88
CA GLY A 45 20.45 3.82 -4.15
C GLY A 45 21.59 3.01 -4.76
#